data_AF-A0A0D2C7A9-F1
#
_entry.id   AF-A0A0D2C7A9-F1
#
_cell.length_a   1.000
_cell.length_b   1.000
_cell.length_c   1.000
_cell.angle_alpha   90.00
_cell.angle_beta   90.00
_cell.angle_gamma   90.00
#
_symmetry.space_group_name_H-M   'P 1'
#
loop_
_entity.id
_entity.type
_entity.pdbx_description
1 polymer ?
#
loop_
_entity_poly.entity_id
_entity_poly.type
_entity_poly.pdbx_seq_one_letter_code
_entity_poly.pdbx_strand_id
1 'polypeptide(L)'
;MSDTPISPTTGRPKSKTYEGQCHCGRIKFSMKHSPPIEDGPVTSCNCSICHANGYLMVYPLETNITWISGKDDMTSYVFGKERIAHSFCPTCGTSIGGKSTDPNFFADNRAVNVRTLQNLDVDVDSLKLRKVDGRAS
;
A
#
# COMPACT_ATOMS: atom_id res chain seq x y z
N MET A 1 0.87 -20.06 -48.34
CA MET A 1 1.05 -20.80 -47.07
C MET A 1 1.78 -19.85 -46.15
N SER A 2 1.04 -19.21 -45.27
CA SER A 2 1.48 -18.02 -44.54
C SER A 2 1.75 -18.41 -43.08
N ASP A 3 2.96 -18.86 -42.78
CA ASP A 3 3.39 -19.05 -41.40
C ASP A 3 3.89 -17.73 -40.84
N THR A 4 3.01 -17.04 -40.11
CA THR A 4 3.43 -15.94 -39.24
C THR A 4 3.71 -16.52 -37.86
N PRO A 5 4.91 -16.34 -37.28
CA PRO A 5 5.21 -16.85 -35.95
C PRO A 5 4.41 -16.08 -34.89
N ILE A 6 3.61 -16.81 -34.11
CA ILE A 6 2.94 -16.29 -32.92
C ILE A 6 4.03 -15.99 -31.89
N SER A 7 4.29 -14.70 -31.67
CA SER A 7 5.17 -14.22 -30.61
C SER A 7 4.57 -14.57 -29.24
N PRO A 8 5.35 -15.08 -28.26
CA PRO A 8 4.83 -15.45 -26.95
C PRO A 8 4.30 -14.19 -26.26
N THR A 9 2.98 -14.12 -26.08
CA THR A 9 2.36 -13.06 -25.29
C THR A 9 2.84 -13.24 -23.85
N THR A 10 3.77 -12.39 -23.41
CA THR A 10 4.07 -12.20 -22.00
C THR A 10 2.76 -11.80 -21.32
N GLY A 11 2.15 -12.73 -20.59
CA GLY A 11 0.83 -12.55 -20.00
C GLY A 11 0.79 -11.29 -19.14
N ARG A 12 -0.26 -10.47 -19.31
CA ARG A 12 -0.51 -9.29 -18.47
C ARG A 12 -0.39 -9.72 -17.00
N PRO A 13 0.39 -9.01 -16.16
CA PRO A 13 0.56 -9.41 -14.77
C PRO A 13 -0.82 -9.47 -14.10
N LYS A 14 -1.08 -10.59 -13.41
CA LYS A 14 -2.33 -10.78 -12.67
C LYS A 14 -2.55 -9.58 -11.73
N SER A 15 -3.81 -9.28 -11.45
CA SER A 15 -4.17 -8.21 -10.51
C SER A 15 -5.38 -8.63 -9.70
N LYS A 16 -5.47 -8.16 -8.46
CA LYS A 16 -6.60 -8.41 -7.56
C LYS A 16 -7.02 -7.11 -6.89
N THR A 17 -8.32 -7.00 -6.59
CA THR A 17 -8.89 -5.87 -5.84
C THR A 17 -9.08 -6.29 -4.39
N TYR A 18 -8.76 -5.39 -3.47
CA TYR A 18 -8.87 -5.57 -2.02
C TYR A 18 -9.75 -4.47 -1.46
N GLU A 19 -10.63 -4.84 -0.54
CA GLU A 19 -11.33 -3.89 0.29
C GLU A 19 -10.46 -3.56 1.50
N GLY A 20 -10.47 -2.30 1.95
CA GLY A 20 -9.71 -1.84 3.09
C GLY A 20 -10.50 -0.86 3.94
N GLN A 21 -10.23 -0.87 5.24
CA GLN A 21 -10.85 0.05 6.18
C GLN A 21 -9.99 0.32 7.40
N CYS A 22 -10.22 1.47 8.06
CA CYS A 22 -9.74 1.65 9.44
C CYS A 22 -10.53 0.76 10.41
N HIS A 23 -10.05 0.64 11.65
CA HIS A 23 -10.69 -0.19 12.66
C HIS A 23 -12.16 0.20 12.93
N CYS A 24 -12.46 1.49 13.04
CA CYS A 24 -13.83 1.96 13.27
C CYS A 24 -14.70 2.01 11.99
N GLY A 25 -14.15 1.65 10.82
CA GLY A 25 -14.86 1.68 9.55
C GLY A 25 -15.19 3.07 9.00
N ARG A 26 -14.74 4.16 9.63
CA ARG A 26 -14.96 5.54 9.13
C ARG A 26 -14.25 5.80 7.80
N ILE A 27 -13.08 5.20 7.62
CA ILE A 27 -12.32 5.25 6.37
C ILE A 27 -12.51 3.90 5.70
N LYS A 28 -12.98 3.92 4.46
CA LYS A 28 -13.15 2.72 3.61
C LYS A 28 -12.66 3.00 2.20
N PHE A 29 -12.02 2.03 1.58
CA PHE A 29 -11.51 2.13 0.22
C PHE A 29 -11.45 0.75 -0.43
N SER A 30 -11.43 0.73 -1.76
CA SER A 30 -11.00 -0.42 -2.53
C SER A 30 -9.70 -0.10 -3.26
N MET A 31 -8.83 -1.10 -3.40
CA MET A 31 -7.50 -0.94 -3.98
C MET A 31 -7.22 -2.08 -4.95
N LYS A 32 -6.85 -1.76 -6.18
CA LYS A 32 -6.33 -2.73 -7.14
C LYS A 32 -4.80 -2.82 -7.03
N HIS A 33 -4.27 -4.04 -6.91
CA HIS A 33 -2.83 -4.29 -6.88
C HIS A 33 -2.42 -5.33 -7.93
N SER A 34 -1.25 -5.11 -8.54
CA SER A 34 -0.65 -6.01 -9.54
C SER A 34 0.86 -6.12 -9.26
N PRO A 35 1.41 -7.32 -9.02
CA PRO A 35 0.69 -8.60 -8.87
C PRO A 35 -0.27 -8.61 -7.66
N PRO A 36 -1.10 -9.64 -7.45
CA PRO A 36 -1.76 -9.85 -6.16
C PRO A 36 -0.76 -9.76 -5.00
N ILE A 37 -1.22 -9.30 -3.83
CA ILE A 37 -0.35 -9.00 -2.68
C ILE A 37 0.29 -10.30 -2.18
N GLU A 38 -0.46 -11.39 -2.24
CA GLU A 38 -0.05 -12.74 -1.83
C GLU A 38 1.08 -13.28 -2.73
N ASP A 39 1.18 -12.80 -3.97
CA ASP A 39 2.19 -13.19 -4.95
C ASP A 39 3.45 -12.31 -4.89
N GLY A 40 3.43 -11.21 -4.13
CA GLY A 40 4.45 -10.17 -4.12
C GLY A 40 5.11 -9.93 -2.76
N PRO A 41 6.27 -9.26 -2.72
CA PRO A 41 6.87 -8.87 -1.45
C PRO A 41 6.16 -7.66 -0.82
N VAL A 42 5.87 -7.74 0.47
CA VAL A 42 5.36 -6.64 1.29
C VAL A 42 6.51 -5.98 2.05
N THR A 43 6.55 -4.66 2.09
CA THR A 43 7.67 -3.93 2.69
C THR A 43 7.55 -3.86 4.19
N SER A 44 8.59 -4.33 4.87
CA SER A 44 8.78 -4.21 6.33
C SER A 44 10.03 -3.37 6.57
N CYS A 45 9.83 -2.12 6.99
CA CYS A 45 10.91 -1.18 7.28
C CYS A 45 11.15 -1.08 8.79
N ASN A 46 12.42 -1.01 9.20
CA ASN A 46 12.83 -0.92 10.62
C ASN A 46 12.99 0.52 11.14
N CYS A 47 12.62 1.54 10.35
CA CYS A 47 12.64 2.94 10.76
C CYS A 47 11.77 3.16 12.01
N SER A 48 12.03 4.19 12.82
CA SER A 48 11.35 4.39 14.11
C SER A 48 9.82 4.40 14.01
N ILE A 49 9.24 5.18 13.09
CA ILE A 49 7.79 5.22 12.88
C ILE A 49 7.25 3.90 12.28
N CYS A 50 8.01 3.29 11.38
CA CYS A 50 7.65 2.04 10.70
C CYS A 50 7.52 0.89 11.71
N HIS A 51 8.51 0.81 12.60
CA HIS A 51 8.58 -0.15 13.67
C HIS A 51 7.49 0.10 14.72
N ALA A 52 7.32 1.35 15.18
CA ALA A 52 6.31 1.70 16.17
C ALA A 52 4.88 1.40 15.71
N ASN A 53 4.57 1.65 14.43
CA ASN A 53 3.25 1.39 13.87
C ASN A 53 3.06 -0.03 13.31
N GLY A 54 4.08 -0.90 13.38
CA GLY A 54 4.01 -2.27 12.87
C GLY A 54 3.70 -2.36 11.37
N TYR A 55 4.23 -1.42 10.59
CA TYR A 55 3.90 -1.27 9.17
C TYR A 55 4.30 -2.45 8.30
N LEU A 56 3.35 -2.87 7.48
CA LEU A 56 3.54 -3.75 6.33
C LEU A 56 2.95 -3.03 5.11
N MET A 57 3.80 -2.54 4.20
CA MET A 57 3.39 -1.60 3.16
C MET A 57 3.46 -2.20 1.76
N VAL A 58 2.42 -1.93 0.97
CA VAL A 58 2.40 -2.05 -0.49
C VAL A 58 2.25 -0.66 -1.12
N TYR A 59 2.54 -0.53 -2.41
CA TYR A 59 2.68 0.77 -3.09
C TYR A 59 1.90 0.80 -4.41
N PRO A 60 0.56 0.69 -4.41
CA PRO A 60 -0.24 0.91 -5.60
C PRO A 60 -0.06 2.34 -6.15
N LEU A 61 -0.43 2.53 -7.42
CA LEU A 61 -0.73 3.87 -7.94
C LEU A 61 -1.94 4.43 -7.20
N GLU A 62 -1.95 5.73 -6.92
CA GLU A 62 -3.10 6.42 -6.29
C GLU A 62 -4.37 6.25 -7.14
N THR A 63 -4.23 6.21 -8.48
CA THR A 63 -5.33 5.97 -9.42
C THR A 63 -5.93 4.57 -9.32
N ASN A 64 -5.27 3.62 -8.66
CA ASN A 64 -5.81 2.29 -8.38
C ASN A 64 -6.56 2.21 -7.04
N ILE A 65 -6.69 3.33 -6.31
CA ILE A 65 -7.41 3.40 -5.04
C ILE A 65 -8.71 4.18 -5.24
N THR A 66 -9.83 3.53 -4.98
CA THR A 66 -11.15 4.16 -4.94
C THR A 66 -11.54 4.35 -3.48
N TRP A 67 -11.65 5.60 -3.05
CA TRP A 67 -12.10 5.92 -1.70
C TRP A 67 -13.62 5.86 -1.62
N ILE A 68 -14.13 5.03 -0.71
CA ILE A 68 -15.56 4.84 -0.50
C ILE A 68 -16.07 5.83 0.55
N SER A 69 -15.29 6.08 1.61
CA SER A 69 -15.61 7.05 2.66
C SER A 69 -14.38 7.48 3.45
N GLY A 70 -14.45 8.66 4.10
CA GLY A 70 -13.46 9.11 5.07
C GLY A 70 -12.10 9.53 4.51
N LYS A 71 -11.97 9.71 3.19
CA LYS A 71 -10.70 10.15 2.57
C LYS A 71 -10.25 11.51 3.13
N ASP A 72 -11.16 12.48 3.12
CA ASP A 72 -10.86 13.85 3.55
C ASP A 72 -10.89 14.00 5.09
N ASP A 73 -11.38 12.97 5.79
CA ASP A 73 -11.32 12.87 7.25
C ASP A 73 -9.96 12.36 7.75
N MET A 74 -9.10 11.83 6.88
CA MET A 74 -7.77 11.37 7.28
C MET A 74 -6.96 12.54 7.82
N THR A 75 -6.30 12.32 8.95
CA THR A 75 -5.25 13.21 9.43
C THR A 75 -3.88 12.64 9.07
N SER A 76 -2.85 13.48 9.04
CA SER A 76 -1.50 13.07 8.69
C SER A 76 -0.44 13.63 9.63
N TYR A 77 0.65 12.89 9.74
CA TYR A 77 1.84 13.27 10.49
C TYR A 77 3.07 13.24 9.56
N VAL A 78 3.83 14.34 9.58
CA VAL A 78 5.13 14.47 8.92
C VAL A 78 6.20 14.71 9.98
N PHE A 79 7.41 14.23 9.72
CA PHE A 79 8.56 14.41 10.60
C PHE A 79 9.86 14.33 9.81
N GLY A 80 10.98 14.70 10.44
CA GLY A 80 12.29 14.63 9.82
C GLY A 80 12.38 15.52 8.58
N LYS A 81 12.73 14.93 7.42
CA LYS A 81 12.78 15.63 6.13
C LYS A 81 11.39 15.89 5.52
N GLU A 82 10.33 15.57 6.25
CA GLU A 82 8.92 15.74 5.87
C GLU A 82 8.51 15.08 4.55
N ARG A 83 9.29 14.11 4.04
CA ARG A 83 9.11 13.51 2.72
C ARG A 83 7.84 12.67 2.57
N ILE A 84 7.32 12.13 3.66
CA ILE A 84 6.13 11.26 3.66
C ILE A 84 5.15 11.76 4.71
N ALA A 85 3.92 12.04 4.27
CA ALA A 85 2.78 12.28 5.13
C ALA A 85 2.13 10.95 5.51
N HIS A 86 2.35 10.49 6.74
CA HIS A 86 1.76 9.26 7.28
C HIS A 86 0.29 9.51 7.66
N SER A 87 -0.63 8.89 6.93
CA SER A 87 -2.07 9.14 7.04
C SER A 87 -2.77 8.09 7.93
N PHE A 88 -3.59 8.54 8.87
CA PHE A 88 -4.29 7.69 9.81
C PHE A 88 -5.70 8.18 10.13
N CYS A 89 -6.53 7.29 10.68
CA CYS A 89 -7.87 7.63 11.14
C CYS A 89 -7.79 8.48 12.42
N PRO A 90 -8.31 9.71 12.46
CA PRO A 90 -8.28 10.53 13.67
C PRO A 90 -9.17 9.96 14.79
N THR A 91 -10.13 9.08 14.45
CA THR A 91 -11.06 8.50 15.43
C THR A 91 -10.49 7.27 16.15
N CYS A 92 -9.80 6.38 15.44
CA CYS A 92 -9.33 5.10 16.01
C CYS A 92 -7.82 4.91 15.93
N GLY A 93 -7.07 5.87 15.38
CA GLY A 93 -5.61 5.78 15.27
C GLY A 93 -5.11 4.78 14.22
N THR A 94 -5.98 4.01 13.54
CA THR A 94 -5.54 3.06 12.52
C THR A 94 -4.78 3.77 11.42
N SER A 95 -3.52 3.37 11.22
CA SER A 95 -2.71 3.90 10.14
C SER A 95 -3.09 3.26 8.81
N ILE A 96 -3.61 4.08 7.91
CA ILE A 96 -4.01 3.68 6.55
C ILE A 96 -2.79 3.53 5.65
N GLY A 97 -1.80 4.42 5.78
CA GLY A 97 -0.71 4.46 4.84
C GLY A 97 0.11 5.73 4.89
N GLY A 98 0.73 6.08 3.76
CA GLY A 98 1.43 7.34 3.61
C GLY A 98 1.54 7.77 2.16
N LYS A 99 1.71 9.07 1.94
CA LYS A 99 1.93 9.64 0.60
C LYS A 99 3.13 10.56 0.62
N SER A 100 3.87 10.59 -0.49
CA SER A 100 4.94 11.56 -0.64
C SER A 100 4.40 12.99 -0.57
N THR A 101 5.18 13.86 0.06
CA THR A 101 4.97 15.32 0.04
C THR A 101 5.76 16.00 -1.08
N ASP A 102 6.72 15.29 -1.68
CA ASP A 102 7.54 15.76 -2.79
C ASP A 102 7.00 15.21 -4.12
N PRO A 103 6.58 16.08 -5.07
CA PRO A 103 6.05 15.67 -6.36
C PRO A 103 7.07 14.91 -7.23
N ASN A 104 8.36 14.95 -6.92
CA ASN A 104 9.41 14.24 -7.64
C ASN A 104 9.79 12.90 -6.98
N PHE A 105 9.16 12.55 -5.86
CA PHE A 105 9.47 11.34 -5.10
C PHE A 105 8.23 10.46 -4.99
N PHE A 106 8.09 9.42 -5.81
CA PHE A 106 6.96 8.46 -5.75
C PHE A 106 5.57 9.13 -5.70
N ALA A 107 5.39 10.27 -6.38
CA ALA A 107 4.20 11.11 -6.24
C ALA A 107 2.90 10.43 -6.72
N ASP A 108 3.02 9.54 -7.69
CA ASP A 108 1.89 8.77 -8.23
C ASP A 108 1.50 7.57 -7.36
N ASN A 109 2.33 7.21 -6.37
CA ASN A 109 2.08 6.08 -5.49
C ASN A 109 1.53 6.54 -4.13
N ARG A 110 0.75 5.66 -3.52
CA ARG A 110 0.43 5.71 -2.09
C ARG A 110 0.92 4.45 -1.43
N ALA A 111 1.63 4.59 -0.31
CA ALA A 111 1.88 3.48 0.57
C ALA A 111 0.58 3.10 1.29
N VAL A 112 0.18 1.85 1.24
CA VAL A 112 -1.02 1.32 1.92
C VAL A 112 -0.59 0.23 2.91
N ASN A 113 -1.06 0.35 4.15
CA ASN A 113 -0.79 -0.63 5.19
C ASN A 113 -1.67 -1.87 4.97
N VAL A 114 -1.05 -3.00 4.65
CA VAL A 114 -1.73 -4.27 4.36
C VAL A 114 -2.61 -4.73 5.53
N ARG A 115 -2.29 -4.34 6.76
CA ARG A 115 -3.09 -4.64 7.96
C ARG A 115 -4.48 -3.96 7.98
N THR A 116 -4.74 -3.05 7.05
CA THR A 116 -6.06 -2.41 6.90
C THR A 116 -6.94 -3.11 5.87
N LEU A 117 -6.37 -4.03 5.09
CA LEU A 117 -7.11 -4.78 4.08
C LEU A 117 -7.95 -5.88 4.72
N GLN A 118 -9.11 -6.13 4.14
CA GLN A 118 -10.06 -7.14 4.57
C GLN A 118 -9.94 -8.36 3.65
N ASN A 119 -10.20 -9.56 4.19
CA ASN A 119 -10.31 -10.80 3.44
C ASN A 119 -9.10 -11.09 2.52
N LEU A 120 -7.88 -10.92 3.04
CA LEU A 120 -6.70 -11.47 2.35
C LEU A 120 -6.83 -12.99 2.27
N ASP A 121 -6.40 -13.59 1.15
CA ASP A 121 -6.49 -15.05 0.97
C ASP A 121 -5.49 -15.81 1.87
N VAL A 122 -4.54 -15.08 2.44
CA VAL A 122 -3.48 -15.59 3.30
C VAL A 122 -3.42 -14.77 4.58
N ASP A 123 -2.92 -15.39 5.65
CA ASP A 123 -2.61 -14.69 6.88
C ASP A 123 -1.54 -13.62 6.60
N VAL A 124 -1.72 -12.42 7.17
CA VAL A 124 -0.77 -11.31 7.06
C VAL A 124 0.65 -11.73 7.49
N ASP A 125 0.75 -12.60 8.50
CA ASP A 125 2.03 -13.05 9.03
C ASP A 125 2.73 -14.07 8.11
N SER A 126 2.02 -14.63 7.12
CA SER A 126 2.58 -15.52 6.10
C SER A 126 3.08 -14.79 4.85
N LEU A 127 2.83 -13.48 4.73
CA LEU A 127 3.22 -12.70 3.56
C LEU A 127 4.74 -12.65 3.40
N LYS A 128 5.21 -12.75 2.15
CA LYS A 128 6.63 -12.60 1.83
C LYS A 128 7.10 -11.19 2.14
N LEU A 129 8.04 -11.04 3.07
CA LEU A 129 8.55 -9.73 3.45
C LEU A 129 9.78 -9.32 2.63
N ARG A 130 9.78 -8.08 2.15
CA ARG A 130 10.99 -7.33 1.75
C ARG A 130 11.40 -6.44 2.91
N LYS A 131 12.51 -6.80 3.55
CA LYS A 131 13.09 -6.00 4.63
C LYS A 131 13.82 -4.80 4.07
N VAL A 132 13.61 -3.64 4.68
CA VAL A 132 14.29 -2.38 4.35
C VAL A 132 14.93 -1.82 5.62
N ASP A 133 16.20 -1.42 5.53
CA ASP A 133 16.90 -0.73 6.61
C ASP A 133 16.70 0.79 6.49
N GLY A 134 15.63 1.29 7.10
CA GLY A 134 15.29 2.71 7.14
C GLY A 134 15.91 3.47 8.32
N ARG A 135 16.71 2.83 9.17
CA ARG A 135 17.46 3.52 10.24
C ARG A 135 18.68 4.27 9.70
N ALA A 136 19.16 3.88 8.52
CA ALA A 136 20.29 4.51 7.84
C ALA A 136 19.90 5.71 6.93
N SER A 137 18.67 6.23 7.03
CA SER A 137 18.04 7.17 6.05
C SER A 137 17.82 8.60 6.58
#